data_AF-A0A6G3XXK4-F1
#
_entry.id   AF-A0A6G3XXK4-F1
#
_cell.length_a   1.000
_cell.length_b   1.000
_cell.length_c   1.000
_cell.angle_alpha   90.00
_cell.angle_beta   90.00
_cell.angle_gamma   90.00
#
_symmetry.space_group_name_H-M   'P 1'
#
loop_
_entity.id
_entity.type
_entity.pdbx_description
1 polymer ?
#
loop_
_entity_poly.entity_id
_entity_poly.type
_entity_poly.pdbx_seq_one_letter_code
_entity_poly.pdbx_strand_id
1 'polypeptide(L)'
;DMEKTVPMDRLICGDVGYGKTEIAVRAAFKAVQDGKQVAVLVPTTLLVQQHYGTFTERYSQFPVNVRALSRFQSEAESKATLEGLKDGAVDLVIGTHRLFS
;
A
#
# COMPACT_ATOMS: atom_id res chain seq x y z
N ASP A 1 8.06 -16.22 -5.80
CA ASP A 1 9.28 -15.55 -5.29
C ASP A 1 9.11 -15.07 -3.86
N MET A 2 8.00 -14.39 -3.55
CA MET A 2 7.59 -14.05 -2.18
C MET A 2 7.57 -15.25 -1.20
N GLU A 3 7.42 -16.49 -1.68
CA GLU A 3 7.39 -17.71 -0.86
C GLU A 3 8.80 -18.27 -0.54
N LYS A 4 9.86 -17.74 -1.15
CA LYS A 4 11.23 -18.17 -0.86
C LYS A 4 11.72 -17.53 0.43
N THR A 5 12.66 -18.20 1.10
CA THR A 5 13.33 -17.67 2.30
C THR A 5 14.27 -16.50 2.00
N VAL A 6 14.70 -16.35 0.74
CA VAL A 6 15.54 -15.22 0.29
C VAL A 6 14.65 -14.03 -0.02
N PRO A 7 14.98 -12.81 0.47
CA PRO A 7 14.20 -11.61 0.19
C PRO A 7 14.00 -11.37 -1.31
N MET A 8 12.77 -10.98 -1.67
CA MET A 8 12.43 -10.64 -3.04
C MET A 8 12.97 -9.25 -3.39
N ASP A 9 13.79 -9.18 -4.43
CA ASP A 9 14.21 -7.93 -5.08
C ASP A 9 13.94 -8.04 -6.59
N ARG A 10 12.92 -7.30 -7.05
CA ARG A 10 12.37 -7.44 -8.40
C ARG A 10 12.02 -6.07 -8.97
N LEU A 11 12.52 -5.81 -10.18
CA LEU A 11 12.11 -4.68 -11.00
C LEU A 11 11.08 -5.13 -12.03
N ILE A 12 9.89 -4.54 -11.99
CA ILE A 12 8.84 -4.78 -12.97
C ILE A 12 8.84 -3.61 -13.97
N CYS A 13 9.26 -3.90 -15.20
CA CYS A 13 9.26 -2.95 -16.31
C CYS A 13 8.05 -3.18 -17.23
N GLY A 14 7.51 -2.11 -17.78
CA GLY A 14 6.44 -2.15 -18.77
C GLY A 14 5.85 -0.76 -18.97
N ASP A 15 5.25 -0.53 -20.12
CA ASP A 15 4.69 0.78 -20.45
C ASP A 15 3.48 1.13 -19.57
N VAL A 16 3.04 2.39 -19.65
CA VAL A 16 1.81 2.83 -18.99
C VAL A 16 0.64 1.98 -19.51
N GLY A 17 -0.22 1.49 -18.61
CA GLY A 17 -1.37 0.65 -18.96
C GLY A 17 -1.12 -0.86 -18.99
N TYR A 18 0.12 -1.34 -18.88
CA TYR A 18 0.44 -2.78 -18.95
C TYR A 18 0.16 -3.57 -17.65
N GLY A 19 -0.68 -3.02 -16.76
CA GLY A 19 -1.12 -3.75 -15.56
C GLY A 19 -0.08 -3.92 -14.45
N LYS A 20 0.99 -3.11 -14.40
CA LYS A 20 1.99 -3.17 -13.31
C LYS A 20 1.34 -3.07 -11.91
N THR A 21 0.33 -2.21 -11.79
CA THR A 21 -0.44 -2.03 -10.55
C THR A 21 -1.18 -3.31 -10.15
N GLU A 22 -1.64 -4.13 -11.09
CA GLU A 22 -2.32 -5.39 -10.81
C GLU A 22 -1.40 -6.39 -10.10
N ILE A 23 -0.14 -6.46 -10.54
CA ILE A 23 0.87 -7.32 -9.91
C ILE A 23 1.11 -6.85 -8.47
N ALA A 24 1.22 -5.54 -8.24
CA ALA A 24 1.38 -4.98 -6.91
C ALA A 24 0.16 -5.27 -6.01
N VAL A 25 -1.06 -5.13 -6.53
CA VAL A 25 -2.31 -5.42 -5.79
C VAL A 25 -2.37 -6.89 -5.37
N ARG A 26 -2.00 -7.84 -6.25
CA ARG A 26 -2.01 -9.27 -5.92
C ARG A 26 -0.90 -9.64 -4.94
N ALA A 27 0.30 -9.09 -5.11
CA ALA A 27 1.41 -9.31 -4.20
C ALA A 27 1.09 -8.78 -2.79
N ALA A 28 0.55 -7.56 -2.70
CA ALA A 28 0.12 -6.96 -1.45
C ALA A 28 -0.96 -7.79 -0.77
N PHE A 29 -1.97 -8.27 -1.53
CA PHE A 29 -3.04 -9.10 -0.97
C PHE A 29 -2.52 -10.43 -0.42
N LYS A 30 -1.55 -11.06 -1.11
CA LYS A 30 -0.89 -12.27 -0.60
C LYS A 30 -0.16 -12.00 0.72
N ALA A 31 0.56 -10.88 0.83
CA ALA A 31 1.25 -10.50 2.07
C ALA A 31 0.28 -10.25 3.22
N VAL A 32 -0.82 -9.54 2.96
CA VAL A 32 -1.87 -9.28 3.96
C VAL A 32 -2.52 -10.58 4.44
N GLN A 33 -2.84 -11.51 3.54
CA GLN A 33 -3.37 -12.84 3.92
C GLN A 33 -2.42 -13.64 4.81
N ASP A 34 -1.12 -13.43 4.69
CA ASP A 34 -0.10 -14.05 5.55
C ASP A 34 0.13 -13.26 6.86
N GLY A 35 -0.78 -12.32 7.19
CA GLY A 35 -0.74 -11.51 8.40
C GLY A 35 0.39 -10.47 8.42
N LYS A 36 0.82 -9.98 7.25
CA LYS A 36 1.88 -8.98 7.10
C LYS A 36 1.30 -7.64 6.64
N GLN A 37 1.80 -6.55 7.20
CA GLN A 37 1.50 -5.20 6.73
C GLN A 37 2.26 -4.89 5.43
N VAL A 38 1.66 -4.06 4.57
CA VAL A 38 2.24 -3.65 3.28
C VAL A 38 2.38 -2.13 3.22
N ALA A 39 3.53 -1.66 2.74
CA ALA A 39 3.75 -0.26 2.40
C ALA A 39 3.94 -0.09 0.88
N VAL A 40 3.16 0.82 0.28
CA VAL A 40 3.31 1.23 -1.12
C VAL A 40 3.81 2.67 -1.15
N LEU A 41 5.09 2.83 -1.47
CA LEU A 41 5.72 4.14 -1.59
C LEU A 41 5.54 4.69 -3.01
N VAL A 42 5.05 5.92 -3.13
CA VAL A 42 4.85 6.60 -4.41
C VAL A 42 5.46 8.02 -4.38
N PRO A 43 5.90 8.56 -5.54
CA PRO A 43 6.66 9.80 -5.55
C PRO A 43 5.81 11.06 -5.34
N THR A 44 4.50 11.00 -5.57
CA THR A 44 3.63 12.18 -5.48
C THR A 44 2.34 11.90 -4.72
N THR A 45 1.81 12.94 -4.09
CA THR A 45 0.51 12.93 -3.41
C THR A 45 -0.64 12.54 -4.34
N LEU A 46 -0.58 12.90 -5.63
CA LEU A 46 -1.59 12.52 -6.62
C LEU A 46 -1.60 11.00 -6.83
N LEU A 47 -0.41 10.38 -6.91
CA LEU A 47 -0.31 8.93 -7.02
C LEU A 47 -0.80 8.21 -5.76
N VAL A 48 -0.67 8.82 -4.57
CA VAL A 48 -1.28 8.27 -3.34
C VAL A 48 -2.78 8.13 -3.54
N GLN A 49 -3.46 9.16 -4.01
CA GLN A 49 -4.92 9.12 -4.23
C GLN A 49 -5.32 8.11 -5.31
N GLN A 50 -4.58 8.07 -6.43
CA GLN A 50 -4.85 7.11 -7.51
C GLN A 50 -4.70 5.66 -7.03
N HIS A 51 -3.58 5.33 -6.40
CA HIS A 51 -3.35 3.99 -5.89
C HIS A 51 -4.31 3.67 -4.72
N TYR A 52 -4.62 4.62 -3.84
CA TYR A 52 -5.61 4.42 -2.77
C TYR A 52 -6.98 4.05 -3.32
N GLY A 53 -7.46 4.75 -4.35
CA GLY A 53 -8.71 4.39 -5.04
C GLY A 53 -8.67 2.98 -5.61
N THR A 54 -7.63 2.64 -6.38
CA THR A 54 -7.49 1.30 -6.97
C THR A 54 -7.41 0.20 -5.91
N PHE A 55 -6.56 0.33 -4.89
CA PHE A 55 -6.41 -0.71 -3.87
C PHE A 55 -7.69 -0.89 -3.06
N THR A 56 -8.36 0.20 -2.66
CA THR A 56 -9.62 0.15 -1.91
C THR A 56 -10.73 -0.50 -2.74
N GLU A 57 -10.86 -0.15 -4.02
CA GLU A 57 -11.83 -0.76 -4.93
C GLU A 57 -11.58 -2.27 -5.07
N ARG A 58 -10.31 -2.66 -5.30
CA ARG A 58 -9.91 -4.05 -5.49
C ARG A 58 -10.03 -4.91 -4.23
N TYR A 59 -10.00 -4.30 -3.05
CA TYR A 59 -10.18 -4.99 -1.77
C TYR A 59 -11.57 -4.80 -1.14
N SER A 60 -12.52 -4.17 -1.84
CA SER A 60 -13.87 -3.86 -1.32
C SER A 60 -14.66 -5.06 -0.78
N GLN A 61 -14.34 -6.28 -1.22
CA GLN A 61 -14.96 -7.53 -0.77
C GLN A 61 -14.21 -8.24 0.36
N PHE A 62 -13.12 -7.65 0.85
CA PHE A 62 -12.24 -8.23 1.85
C PHE A 62 -12.08 -7.28 3.04
N PRO A 63 -11.89 -7.81 4.25
CA PRO A 63 -11.67 -6.99 5.44
C PRO A 63 -10.22 -6.47 5.49
N VAL A 64 -9.76 -5.77 4.45
CA VAL A 64 -8.41 -5.19 4.37
C VAL A 64 -8.50 -3.68 4.63
N ASN A 65 -7.86 -3.22 5.69
CA ASN A 65 -7.80 -1.81 6.05
C ASN A 65 -6.67 -1.10 5.29
N VAL A 66 -7.06 -0.37 4.24
CA VAL A 66 -6.16 0.45 3.44
C VAL A 66 -6.18 1.90 3.95
N ARG A 67 -5.01 2.51 4.14
CA ARG A 67 -4.87 3.92 4.53
C ARG A 67 -3.94 4.67 3.59
N ALA A 68 -4.23 5.96 3.40
CA ALA A 68 -3.34 6.88 2.71
C ALA A 68 -2.52 7.71 3.72
N LEU A 69 -1.27 8.05 3.36
CA LEU A 69 -0.43 8.98 4.11
C LEU A 69 0.32 9.94 3.18
N SER A 70 -0.15 11.18 3.11
CA SER A 70 0.36 12.21 2.22
C SER A 70 -0.02 13.61 2.74
N ARG A 71 0.39 14.67 2.04
CA ARG A 71 0.02 16.05 2.41
C ARG A 71 -1.49 16.36 2.28
N PHE A 72 -2.28 15.47 1.68
CA PHE A 72 -3.73 15.66 1.56
C PHE A 72 -4.52 15.08 2.73
N GLN A 73 -3.90 14.25 3.57
CA GLN A 73 -4.52 13.83 4.82
C GLN A 73 -4.38 14.96 5.84
N SER A 74 -5.45 15.21 6.58
CA SER A 74 -5.42 16.04 7.79
C SER A 74 -4.46 15.46 8.83
N GLU A 75 -4.09 16.28 9.81
CA GLU A 75 -3.25 15.83 10.92
C GLU A 75 -3.91 14.68 11.69
N ALA A 76 -5.23 14.77 11.94
CA ALA A 76 -5.99 13.73 12.62
C ALA A 76 -5.99 12.41 11.83
N GLU A 77 -6.24 12.45 10.51
CA GLU A 77 -6.20 11.26 9.66
C GLU A 77 -4.80 10.64 9.61
N SER A 78 -3.76 11.48 9.50
CA SER A 78 -2.37 11.05 9.49
C SER A 78 -2.00 10.37 10.80
N LYS A 79 -2.38 10.97 11.95
CA LYS A 79 -2.16 10.40 13.28
C LYS A 79 -2.86 9.04 13.43
N ALA A 80 -4.13 8.95 13.04
CA ALA A 80 -4.88 7.70 13.08
C ALA A 80 -4.25 6.62 12.17
N THR A 81 -3.73 6.99 11.01
CA THR A 81 -2.99 6.06 10.13
C THR A 81 -1.70 5.56 10.80
N LEU A 82 -0.94 6.44 11.44
CA LEU A 82 0.30 6.07 12.12
C LEU A 82 0.05 5.22 13.37
N GLU A 83 -0.99 5.52 14.14
CA GLU A 83 -1.41 4.71 15.28
C GLU A 83 -1.88 3.33 14.82
N GLY A 84 -2.72 3.26 13.79
CA GLY A 84 -3.17 2.01 13.20
C GLY A 84 -2.05 1.18 12.56
N LEU A 85 -0.97 1.82 12.09
CA LEU A 85 0.22 1.09 11.65
C LEU A 85 0.99 0.49 12.83
N LYS A 86 1.05 1.19 13.97
CA LYS A 86 1.76 0.74 15.17
C LYS A 86 1.06 -0.43 15.87
N ASP A 87 -0.27 -0.41 15.94
CA ASP A 87 -1.06 -1.47 16.59
C ASP A 87 -1.41 -2.64 15.65
N GLY A 88 -1.15 -2.50 14.35
CA GLY A 88 -1.41 -3.52 13.34
C GLY A 88 -2.82 -3.48 12.76
N ALA A 89 -3.66 -2.52 13.12
CA ALA A 89 -5.01 -2.37 12.56
C ALA A 89 -5.02 -1.93 11.09
N VAL A 90 -3.93 -1.34 10.59
CA VAL A 90 -3.75 -0.96 9.17
C VAL A 90 -2.95 -2.04 8.45
N ASP A 91 -3.61 -2.73 7.52
CA ASP A 91 -3.00 -3.79 6.72
C ASP A 91 -2.12 -3.24 5.59
N LEU A 92 -2.54 -2.12 4.98
CA LEU A 92 -1.83 -1.51 3.87
C LEU A 92 -1.80 0.01 3.98
N VAL A 93 -0.62 0.60 3.87
CA VAL A 93 -0.44 2.04 3.74
C VAL A 93 0.11 2.43 2.38
N ILE A 94 -0.48 3.44 1.76
CA ILE A 94 0.01 4.06 0.53
C ILE A 94 0.46 5.47 0.87
N GLY A 95 1.71 5.81 0.62
CA GLY A 95 2.24 7.09 1.04
C GLY A 95 3.42 7.59 0.24
N THR A 96 3.79 8.84 0.52
CA THR A 96 5.02 9.44 0.01
C THR A 96 6.16 9.26 1.01
N HIS A 97 7.25 10.03 0.86
CA HIS A 97 8.34 10.12 1.83
C HIS A 97 7.89 10.38 3.28
N ARG A 98 6.66 10.87 3.50
CA ARG A 98 6.05 11.02 4.84
C ARG A 98 5.99 9.72 5.64
N LEU A 99 6.07 8.56 5.00
CA LEU A 99 6.19 7.27 5.69
C LEU A 99 7.49 7.12 6.51
N PHE A 100 8.52 7.90 6.18
CA PHE A 100 9.83 7.86 6.83
C PHE A 100 10.18 9.16 7.55
N SER A 101 9.23 10.09 7.64
CA SER A 101 9.40 11.41 8.26
C SER A 101 8.94 11.43 9.70
#